data_AF-A0AAC9FRX2-F1
#
_entry.id   AF-A0AAC9FRX2-F1
#
_cell.length_a   1.000
_cell.length_b   1.000
_cell.length_c   1.000
_cell.angle_alpha   90.00
_cell.angle_beta   90.00
_cell.angle_gamma   90.00
#
_symmetry.space_group_name_H-M   'P 1'
#
loop_
_entity.id
_entity.type
_entity.pdbx_description
1 polymer ?
#
loop_
_entity_poly.entity_id
_entity_poly.type
_entity_poly.pdbx_seq_one_letter_code
_entity_poly.pdbx_strand_id
1 'polypeptide(L)' 'MFPGVTPNALKLAFKRMLERAGVDDFHFHDLRHEATSRMFEKGLSAMEVASITGHKDIRVLQRYTHLQVKDLAAKLD' A
#
# COMPACT_ATOMS: atom_id res chain seq x y z
N MET A 1 5.18 -12.52 -14.26
CA MET A 1 5.18 -11.22 -14.95
C MET A 1 4.18 -11.33 -16.10
N PHE A 2 3.24 -10.39 -16.25
CA PHE A 2 2.11 -10.50 -17.19
C PHE A 2 2.60 -10.68 -18.64
N PRO A 3 2.45 -11.87 -19.25
CA PRO A 3 2.96 -12.12 -20.59
C PRO A 3 2.32 -11.17 -21.61
N GLY A 4 3.12 -10.57 -22.48
CA GLY A 4 2.63 -9.66 -23.53
C GLY A 4 2.32 -8.22 -23.08
N VAL A 5 2.48 -7.89 -21.80
CA VAL A 5 2.29 -6.51 -21.31
C VAL A 5 3.65 -5.83 -21.14
N THR A 6 3.90 -4.77 -21.91
CA THR A 6 5.10 -3.95 -21.74
C THR A 6 4.94 -2.97 -20.57
N PRO A 7 6.04 -2.53 -19.92
CA PRO A 7 5.97 -1.52 -18.86
C PRO A 7 5.32 -0.21 -19.32
N ASN A 8 5.55 0.20 -20.57
CA ASN A 8 4.92 1.39 -21.14
C ASN A 8 3.41 1.22 -21.32
N ALA A 9 2.96 0.04 -21.76
CA ALA A 9 1.53 -0.25 -21.86
C ALA A 9 0.84 -0.14 -20.50
N LEU A 10 1.46 -0.67 -19.44
CA LEU A 10 0.97 -0.54 -18.07
C LEU A 10 0.92 0.94 -17.62
N LYS A 11 1.98 1.71 -17.88
CA LYS A 11 2.04 3.14 -17.53
C LYS A 11 0.93 3.94 -18.20
N LEU A 12 0.68 3.71 -19.49
CA LEU A 12 -0.38 4.38 -20.24
C LEU A 12 -1.77 3.98 -19.75
N ALA A 13 -1.99 2.70 -19.47
CA ALA A 13 -3.25 2.22 -18.90
C ALA A 13 -3.52 2.85 -17.52
N PHE A 14 -2.50 2.94 -16.67
CA PHE A 14 -2.60 3.58 -15.36
C PHE A 14 -2.90 5.08 -15.46
N LYS A 15 -2.22 5.81 -16.36
CA LYS A 15 -2.52 7.23 -16.60
C LYS A 15 -3.99 7.46 -16.98
N ARG A 16 -4.51 6.66 -17.92
CA ARG A 16 -5.93 6.74 -18.33
C ARG A 16 -6.90 6.39 -17.20
N MET A 17 -6.52 5.48 -16.31
CA MET A 17 -7.30 5.15 -15.12
C MET A 17 -7.41 6.36 -14.19
N LEU A 18 -6.30 7.05 -13.91
CA LEU A 18 -6.28 8.24 -13.06
C LEU A 18 -7.09 9.40 -13.65
N GLU A 19 -6.95 9.64 -14.96
CA GLU A 19 -7.77 10.63 -15.70
C GLU A 19 -9.27 10.34 -15.55
N ARG A 20 -9.67 9.08 -15.69
CA ARG A 20 -11.07 8.65 -15.51
C ARG A 20 -11.56 8.76 -14.07
N ALA A 21 -10.68 8.59 -13.09
CA ALA A 21 -10.99 8.67 -11.68
C ALA A 21 -10.96 10.12 -11.15
N GLY A 22 -10.46 11.09 -11.94
CA GLY A 22 -10.27 12.47 -11.49
C GLY A 22 -9.23 12.60 -10.38
N VAL A 23 -8.21 11.74 -10.39
CA VAL A 23 -7.14 11.73 -9.38
C VAL A 23 -5.87 12.33 -9.97
N ASP A 24 -5.41 13.42 -9.37
CA ASP A 24 -4.17 14.11 -9.73
C ASP A 24 -3.00 13.70 -8.81
N ASP A 25 -1.78 13.85 -9.32
CA ASP A 25 -0.52 13.62 -8.59
C ASP A 25 -0.38 12.26 -7.89
N PHE A 26 -0.96 11.21 -8.49
CA PHE A 26 -0.90 9.84 -7.94
C PHE A 26 -0.02 8.93 -8.82
N HIS A 27 0.88 8.20 -8.19
CA HIS A 27 1.85 7.33 -8.85
C HIS A 27 1.53 5.85 -8.61
N PHE A 28 2.07 4.97 -9.47
CA PHE A 28 1.80 3.54 -9.36
C PHE A 28 2.29 2.94 -8.03
N HIS A 29 3.36 3.48 -7.44
CA HIS A 29 3.88 3.02 -6.15
C HIS A 29 2.98 3.43 -4.97
N ASP A 30 2.15 4.45 -5.13
CA ASP A 30 1.20 4.89 -4.10
C ASP A 30 0.12 3.85 -3.86
N LEU A 31 -0.20 3.00 -4.85
CA LEU A 31 -1.06 1.83 -4.66
C LEU A 31 -0.50 0.87 -3.60
N ARG A 32 0.83 0.69 -3.57
CA ARG A 32 1.49 -0.15 -2.57
C ARG A 32 1.43 0.52 -1.20
N HIS A 33 1.61 1.83 -1.13
CA HIS A 33 1.44 2.59 0.11
C HIS A 33 0.01 2.45 0.65
N GLU A 34 -0.99 2.67 -0.19
CA GLU A 34 -2.40 2.58 0.15
C GLU A 34 -2.81 1.17 0.60
N ALA A 35 -2.40 0.13 -0.14
CA ALA A 35 -2.65 -1.25 0.25
C ALA A 35 -2.01 -1.59 1.61
N THR A 36 -0.80 -1.07 1.86
CA THR A 36 -0.10 -1.25 3.14
C THR A 36 -0.86 -0.58 4.29
N SER A 37 -1.28 0.68 4.11
CA SER A 37 -2.09 1.41 5.10
C SER A 37 -3.36 0.65 5.46
N ARG A 38 -4.12 0.18 4.46
CA ARG A 38 -5.35 -0.61 4.68
C ARG A 38 -5.13 -1.92 5.42
N MET A 39 -3.97 -2.56 5.25
CA MET A 39 -3.65 -3.77 6.02
C MET A 39 -3.45 -3.44 7.50
N PHE A 40 -2.77 -2.34 7.80
CA PHE A 40 -2.60 -1.89 9.19
C PHE A 40 -3.91 -1.46 9.84
N GLU A 41 -4.79 -0.77 9.11
CA GLU A 41 -6.15 -0.42 9.55
C GLU A 41 -7.02 -1.65 9.84
N LYS A 42 -6.77 -2.76 9.13
CA LYS A 42 -7.41 -4.07 9.42
C LYS A 42 -6.78 -4.80 10.62
N GLY A 43 -5.81 -4.20 11.29
CA GLY A 43 -5.17 -4.75 12.49
C GLY A 43 -4.07 -5.79 12.23
N LEU A 44 -3.60 -5.95 10.99
CA LEU A 44 -2.51 -6.89 10.70
C LEU A 44 -1.21 -6.41 11.37
N SER A 45 -0.44 -7.35 11.91
CA SER A 45 0.88 -7.08 12.46
C SER A 45 1.89 -6.70 11.37
N ALA A 46 2.94 -5.97 11.75
CA ALA A 46 4.00 -5.59 10.81
C ALA A 46 4.66 -6.81 10.11
N MET A 47 4.71 -7.98 10.77
CA MET A 47 5.24 -9.22 10.19
C MET A 47 4.34 -9.79 9.08
N GLU A 48 3.02 -9.79 9.31
CA GLU A 48 2.04 -10.24 8.31
C GLU A 48 2.07 -9.31 7.10
N VAL A 49 2.06 -7.99 7.35
CA VAL A 49 2.14 -6.99 6.28
C VAL A 49 3.46 -7.13 5.52
N ALA A 50 4.59 -7.32 6.18
CA ALA A 50 5.89 -7.52 5.52
C ALA A 50 5.89 -8.75 4.61
N SER A 51 5.30 -9.86 5.07
CA SER A 51 5.18 -11.11 4.31
C SER A 51 4.32 -10.93 3.05
N ILE A 52 3.16 -10.26 3.18
CA ILE A 52 2.23 -10.04 2.06
C ILE A 52 2.81 -9.08 1.04
N THR A 53 3.39 -7.97 1.52
CA THR A 53 3.93 -6.93 0.64
C THR A 53 5.32 -7.29 0.10
N GLY A 54 6.04 -8.22 0.72
CA GLY A 54 7.40 -8.59 0.32
C GLY A 54 8.48 -7.61 0.79
N HIS A 55 8.28 -6.94 1.93
CA HIS A 55 9.32 -6.12 2.54
C HIS A 55 10.35 -7.02 3.24
N LYS A 56 11.62 -6.91 2.83
CA LYS A 56 12.74 -7.58 3.51
C LYS A 56 13.12 -6.89 4.82
N ASP A 57 12.91 -5.57 4.88
CA ASP A 57 13.22 -4.75 6.04
C ASP A 57 11.94 -4.16 6.62
N ILE A 58 11.60 -4.60 7.83
CA ILE A 58 10.41 -4.19 8.57
C ILE A 58 10.47 -2.72 8.97
N ARG A 59 11.67 -2.12 9.05
CA ARG A 59 11.82 -0.69 9.36
C ARG A 59 11.09 0.20 8.36
N VAL A 60 10.94 -0.25 7.11
CA VAL A 60 10.18 0.47 6.08
C VAL A 60 8.70 0.62 6.47
N LEU A 61 8.16 -0.34 7.23
CA LEU A 61 6.77 -0.36 7.67
C LEU A 61 6.49 0.47 8.93
N GLN A 62 7.52 0.93 9.65
CA GLN A 62 7.34 1.77 10.86
C GLN A 62 6.55 3.06 10.58
N ARG A 63 6.57 3.56 9.35
CA ARG A 63 5.77 4.73 8.97
C ARG A 63 4.25 4.53 9.12
N TYR A 64 3.77 3.28 9.05
CA TYR A 64 2.34 2.95 9.14
C TYR A 64 1.89 2.53 10.54
N THR A 65 2.82 2.28 11.48
CA THR A 65 2.46 1.80 12.82
C THR A 65 1.74 2.87 13.64
N HIS A 66 1.87 4.16 13.29
CA HIS A 66 1.09 5.24 13.90
C HIS A 66 -0.43 5.04 13.78
N LEU A 67 -0.89 4.36 12.71
CA LEU A 67 -2.32 4.04 12.52
C LEU A 67 -2.83 3.09 13.61
N GLN A 68 -1.99 2.11 14.02
CA GLN A 68 -2.36 1.16 15.08
C GLN A 68 -2.31 1.73 16.50
N VAL A 69 -1.54 2.79 16.76
CA VAL A 69 -1.44 3.35 18.13
C VAL A 69 -2.79 3.83 18.64
N LYS A 70 -3.66 4.35 17.75
CA LYS A 70 -5.03 4.74 18.09
C LYS A 70 -5.86 3.55 18.58
N ASP A 71 -5.70 2.39 17.95
CA ASP A 71 -6.41 1.17 18.31
C ASP A 71 -5.77 0.45 19.50
N LEU A 72 -4.50 0.72 19.80
CA LEU A 72 -3.78 0.13 20.92
C LEU A 72 -4.32 0.63 22.26
N ALA A 73 -4.71 1.90 22.35
CA ALA A 73 -5.36 2.44 23.55
C ALA A 73 -6.66 1.69 23.86
N ALA A 74 -7.47 1.39 22.84
CA ALA A 74 -8.71 0.63 22.98
C ALA A 74 -8.51 -0.85 23.35
N LYS A 75 -7.28 -1.39 23.25
CA LYS A 75 -6.95 -2.76 23.69
C LYS A 75 -6.50 -2.84 25.16
N LEU A 76 -6.26 -1.70 25.81
CA LEU A 76 -5.80 -1.62 27.20
C LEU A 76 -6.92 -1.32 28.20
N ASP A 77 -8.13 -1.01 27.71
CA ASP A 77 -9.39 -0.96 28.47
C ASP A 77 -10.07 -2.33 28.52
#